data_AF-A0A9E2S1F4-F1
#
_entry.id   AF-A0A9E2S1F4-F1
#
_cell.length_a   1.000
_cell.length_b   1.000
_cell.length_c   1.000
_cell.angle_alpha   90.00
_cell.angle_beta   90.00
_cell.angle_gamma   90.00
#
_symmetry.space_group_name_H-M   'P 1'
#
loop_
_entity.id
_entity.type
_entity.pdbx_description
1 polymer ?
#
loop_
_entity_poly.entity_id
_entity_poly.type
_entity_poly.pdbx_seq_one_letter_code
_entity_poly.pdbx_strand_id
1 'polypeptide(L)'
;MILRSSAWFDRDDEVALDARVALAMAGQSRRSGQPIIALINSSGGFNPCNLPLDDLVAPLRAGVESAGGVAVEVGVMSLGEDVMKPAAMLYRNLVAMEVEETLRSQPVDGVIILAACDKSVPAGVMGAWSTNLPTLLVVAGPRPTSMFRGRRIGTGTDLWRTWDARRAGDMDDASWQEFEHSLTTGRGTCNTMGTASTMAICAETLGLAWPGVALAP
;
A
#
# COMPACT_ATOMS: atom_id res chain seq x y z
N MET A 1 -3.41 -10.83 -28.01
CA MET A 1 -4.06 -9.58 -27.59
C MET A 1 -3.00 -8.49 -27.70
N ILE A 2 -3.30 -7.34 -28.31
CA ILE A 2 -2.36 -6.21 -28.37
C ILE A 2 -2.43 -5.49 -27.01
N LEU A 3 -1.28 -5.31 -26.37
CA LEU A 3 -1.16 -4.66 -25.07
C LEU A 3 -1.05 -3.14 -25.26
N ARG A 4 -1.45 -2.35 -24.27
CA ARG A 4 -1.35 -0.88 -24.39
C ARG A 4 0.11 -0.42 -24.38
N SER A 5 0.98 -1.11 -23.65
CA SER A 5 2.42 -0.87 -23.65
C SER A 5 3.05 -1.01 -25.04
N SER A 6 2.45 -1.77 -25.97
CA SER A 6 2.92 -1.86 -27.35
C SER A 6 2.91 -0.51 -28.08
N ALA A 7 2.04 0.43 -27.70
CA ALA A 7 2.04 1.77 -28.28
C ALA A 7 3.30 2.59 -27.94
N TRP A 8 3.99 2.25 -26.84
CA TRP A 8 5.26 2.87 -26.45
C TRP A 8 6.46 2.13 -27.03
N PHE A 9 6.43 0.81 -27.12
CA PHE A 9 7.66 0.04 -27.34
C PHE A 9 7.75 -0.69 -28.68
N ASP A 10 6.63 -0.98 -29.34
CA ASP A 10 6.63 -1.93 -30.47
C ASP A 10 6.73 -1.23 -31.83
N ARG A 11 6.74 0.11 -31.86
CA ARG A 11 6.95 0.89 -33.09
C ARG A 11 8.44 0.95 -33.47
N ASP A 12 8.69 1.15 -34.76
CA ASP A 12 10.01 1.41 -35.32
C ASP A 12 10.15 2.90 -35.64
N ASP A 13 10.17 3.73 -34.58
CA ASP A 13 10.34 5.17 -34.63
C ASP A 13 11.26 5.65 -33.49
N GLU A 14 11.68 6.91 -33.54
CA GLU A 14 12.58 7.51 -32.56
C GLU A 14 11.98 7.57 -31.16
N VAL A 15 10.66 7.71 -31.05
CA VAL A 15 9.94 7.78 -29.77
C VAL A 15 9.97 6.43 -29.07
N ALA A 16 9.68 5.35 -29.80
CA ALA A 16 9.71 4.01 -29.25
C ALA A 16 11.14 3.54 -28.97
N LEU A 17 12.13 3.96 -29.77
CA LEU A 17 13.54 3.75 -29.45
C LEU A 17 13.91 4.40 -28.12
N ASP A 18 13.58 5.68 -27.93
CA ASP A 18 13.86 6.41 -26.70
C ASP A 18 13.18 5.77 -25.48
N ALA A 19 11.91 5.37 -25.62
CA ALA A 19 11.18 4.66 -24.56
C ALA A 19 11.86 3.33 -24.16
N ARG A 20 12.33 2.54 -25.14
CA ARG A 20 13.08 1.29 -24.88
C ARG A 20 14.43 1.57 -24.22
N VAL A 21 15.13 2.62 -24.63
CA VAL A 21 16.40 3.04 -24.01
C VAL A 21 16.18 3.49 -22.56
N ALA A 22 15.17 4.32 -22.30
CA ALA A 22 14.82 4.76 -20.96
C ALA A 22 14.49 3.58 -20.03
N LEU A 23 13.70 2.61 -20.52
CA LEU A 23 13.40 1.39 -19.78
C LEU A 23 14.67 0.58 -19.46
N ALA A 24 15.57 0.42 -20.45
CA ALA A 24 16.84 -0.27 -20.28
C ALA A 24 17.77 0.42 -19.28
N MET A 25 17.83 1.76 -19.28
CA MET A 25 18.59 2.53 -18.30
C MET A 25 18.06 2.36 -16.86
N ALA A 26 16.76 2.12 -16.71
CA ALA A 26 16.14 1.77 -15.43
C ALA A 26 16.37 0.29 -15.03
N GLY A 27 17.20 -0.45 -15.78
CA GLY A 27 17.52 -1.85 -15.52
C GLY A 27 16.41 -2.83 -15.93
N GLN A 28 15.44 -2.38 -16.72
CA GLN A 28 14.31 -3.19 -17.17
C GLN A 28 14.42 -3.46 -18.68
N SER A 29 13.96 -4.61 -19.13
CA SER A 29 13.84 -4.89 -20.57
C SER A 29 12.55 -5.62 -20.85
N ARG A 30 11.99 -5.37 -22.03
CA ARG A 30 10.70 -5.93 -22.46
C ARG A 30 10.81 -6.43 -23.89
N ARG A 31 10.35 -7.65 -24.14
CA ARG A 31 10.07 -8.18 -25.49
C ARG A 31 8.64 -7.83 -25.90
N SER A 32 8.39 -7.66 -27.20
CA SER A 32 7.03 -7.43 -27.70
C SER A 32 6.08 -8.54 -27.22
N GLY A 33 4.90 -8.14 -26.77
CA GLY A 33 3.89 -9.02 -26.19
C GLY A 33 4.04 -9.32 -24.70
N GLN A 34 5.15 -8.94 -24.04
CA GLN A 34 5.25 -9.04 -22.58
C GLN A 34 4.46 -7.91 -21.90
N PRO A 35 3.62 -8.22 -20.89
CA PRO A 35 2.91 -7.20 -20.13
C PRO A 35 3.83 -6.47 -19.15
N ILE A 36 3.65 -5.15 -19.04
CA ILE A 36 4.23 -4.37 -17.94
C ILE A 36 3.23 -4.31 -16.79
N ILE A 37 3.63 -4.77 -15.61
CA ILE A 37 2.84 -4.72 -14.39
C ILE A 37 3.44 -3.68 -13.46
N ALA A 38 2.66 -2.64 -13.15
CA ALA A 38 3.05 -1.64 -12.16
C ALA A 38 2.83 -2.20 -10.75
N LEU A 39 3.84 -2.07 -9.88
CA LEU A 39 3.72 -2.29 -8.44
C LEU A 39 3.59 -0.91 -7.80
N ILE A 40 2.36 -0.45 -7.56
CA ILE A 40 2.09 0.85 -6.94
C ILE A 40 2.33 0.72 -5.43
N ASN A 41 3.45 1.25 -4.95
CA ASN A 41 3.88 1.10 -3.57
C ASN A 41 3.61 2.36 -2.75
N SER A 42 2.78 2.23 -1.71
CA SER A 42 2.46 3.32 -0.78
C SER A 42 3.31 3.32 0.50
N SER A 43 4.43 2.58 0.55
CA SER A 43 5.40 2.65 1.64
C SER A 43 5.98 4.06 1.82
N GLY A 44 6.40 4.38 3.04
CA GLY A 44 7.00 5.67 3.37
C GLY A 44 7.53 5.72 4.79
N GLY A 45 8.66 6.40 4.99
CA GLY A 45 9.39 6.43 6.27
C GLY A 45 8.61 7.01 7.47
N PHE A 46 7.59 7.83 7.23
CA PHE A 46 6.71 8.36 8.28
C PHE A 46 5.46 7.51 8.53
N ASN A 47 5.27 6.41 7.82
CA ASN A 47 4.08 5.58 7.88
C ASN A 47 4.42 4.12 8.24
N PRO A 48 4.55 3.79 9.54
CA PRO A 48 4.89 2.44 9.98
C PRO A 48 3.85 1.37 9.58
N CYS A 49 2.62 1.80 9.26
CA CYS A 49 1.58 0.89 8.77
C CYS A 49 1.90 0.32 7.39
N ASN A 50 2.56 1.11 6.54
CA ASN A 50 2.85 0.76 5.15
C ASN A 50 4.28 0.23 4.95
N LEU A 51 5.19 0.39 5.92
CA LEU A 51 6.58 -0.10 5.80
C LEU A 51 6.72 -1.59 5.45
N PRO A 52 5.86 -2.52 5.89
CA PRO A 52 6.00 -3.93 5.47
C PRO A 52 5.78 -4.16 3.97
N LEU A 53 5.18 -3.21 3.25
CA LEU A 53 4.95 -3.33 1.81
C LEU A 53 6.25 -3.45 1.01
N ASP A 54 7.34 -2.82 1.48
CA ASP A 54 8.66 -2.91 0.83
C ASP A 54 9.18 -4.35 0.83
N ASP A 55 8.86 -5.13 1.87
CA ASP A 55 9.25 -6.54 1.97
C ASP A 55 8.50 -7.41 0.93
N LEU A 56 7.37 -6.93 0.40
CA LEU A 56 6.53 -7.62 -0.57
C LEU A 56 6.93 -7.34 -2.03
N VAL A 57 7.70 -6.28 -2.29
CA VAL A 57 8.06 -5.89 -3.66
C VAL A 57 8.88 -6.97 -4.36
N ALA A 58 9.92 -7.49 -3.71
CA ALA A 58 10.79 -8.51 -4.29
C ALA A 58 10.05 -9.82 -4.66
N PRO A 59 9.24 -10.43 -3.78
CA PRO A 59 8.49 -11.63 -4.13
C PRO A 59 7.40 -11.37 -5.20
N LEU A 60 6.74 -10.20 -5.17
CA LEU A 60 5.76 -9.84 -6.21
C LEU A 60 6.42 -9.67 -7.58
N ARG A 61 7.56 -9.00 -7.62
CA ARG A 61 8.40 -8.86 -8.82
C ARG A 61 8.77 -10.24 -9.39
N ALA A 62 9.30 -11.12 -8.54
CA ALA A 62 9.65 -12.48 -8.95
C ALA A 62 8.44 -13.26 -9.50
N GLY A 63 7.27 -13.08 -8.88
CA GLY A 63 6.01 -13.68 -9.35
C GLY A 63 5.64 -13.21 -10.75
N VAL A 64 5.62 -11.90 -10.99
CA VAL A 64 5.32 -11.29 -12.30
C VAL A 64 6.32 -11.76 -13.37
N GLU A 65 7.61 -11.73 -13.06
CA GLU A 65 8.67 -12.10 -14.00
C GLU A 65 8.62 -13.60 -14.33
N SER A 66 8.33 -14.46 -13.35
CA SER A 66 8.15 -15.91 -13.58
C SER A 66 6.93 -16.24 -14.45
N ALA A 67 5.91 -15.37 -14.43
CA ALA A 67 4.75 -15.44 -15.30
C ALA A 67 5.00 -14.80 -16.69
N GLY A 68 6.22 -14.33 -16.97
CA GLY A 68 6.63 -13.76 -18.25
C GLY A 68 6.34 -12.26 -18.43
N GLY A 69 5.93 -11.56 -17.37
CA GLY A 69 5.75 -10.10 -17.36
C GLY A 69 7.00 -9.33 -16.98
N VAL A 70 6.91 -8.00 -17.02
CA VAL A 70 7.92 -7.06 -16.52
C VAL A 70 7.33 -6.29 -15.35
N ALA A 71 7.94 -6.37 -14.17
CA ALA A 71 7.48 -5.64 -12.99
C ALA A 71 8.19 -4.29 -12.87
N VAL A 72 7.44 -3.21 -12.70
CA VAL A 72 7.99 -1.87 -12.48
C VAL A 72 7.39 -1.32 -11.19
N GLU A 73 8.24 -1.06 -10.20
CA GLU A 73 7.79 -0.44 -8.96
C GLU A 73 7.66 1.08 -9.15
N VAL A 74 6.56 1.64 -8.66
CA VAL A 74 6.31 3.07 -8.68
C VAL A 74 5.79 3.48 -7.30
N GLY A 75 6.53 4.36 -6.64
CA GLY A 75 6.12 4.93 -5.35
C GLY A 75 5.01 5.97 -5.52
N VAL A 76 4.07 5.99 -4.56
CA VAL A 76 3.03 7.02 -4.43
C VAL A 76 3.01 7.57 -3.02
N MET A 77 2.36 8.72 -2.81
CA MET A 77 2.33 9.36 -1.49
C MET A 77 1.78 8.42 -0.40
N SER A 78 2.54 8.26 0.68
CA SER A 78 2.16 7.43 1.82
C SER A 78 1.20 8.16 2.77
N LEU A 79 -0.04 7.68 2.87
CA LEU A 79 -1.08 8.27 3.71
C LEU A 79 -1.05 7.73 5.15
N GLY A 80 -0.06 8.17 5.94
CA GLY A 80 0.06 7.77 7.35
C GLY A 80 -0.93 8.52 8.26
N GLU A 81 -1.99 7.83 8.71
CA GLU A 81 -3.06 8.41 9.54
C GLU A 81 -2.55 9.06 10.83
N ASP A 82 -1.52 8.47 11.45
CA ASP A 82 -1.01 8.87 12.76
C ASP A 82 -0.28 10.23 12.75
N VAL A 83 0.51 10.48 11.69
CA VAL A 83 1.43 11.63 11.61
C VAL A 83 0.92 12.73 10.69
N MET A 84 0.16 12.39 9.64
CA MET A 84 -0.26 13.34 8.61
C MET A 84 -1.29 14.36 9.14
N LYS A 85 -1.07 15.65 8.86
CA LYS A 85 -1.96 16.76 9.26
C LYS A 85 -2.52 17.50 8.04
N PRO A 86 -3.73 18.06 8.13
CA PRO A 86 -4.63 18.05 9.29
C PRO A 86 -5.35 16.69 9.47
N ALA A 87 -5.49 15.90 8.40
CA ALA A 87 -5.92 14.49 8.43
C ALA A 87 -5.57 13.81 7.11
N ALA A 88 -5.21 12.51 7.13
CA ALA A 88 -4.89 11.76 5.91
C ALA A 88 -6.08 11.68 4.93
N MET A 89 -7.31 11.79 5.42
CA MET A 89 -8.52 11.81 4.59
C MET A 89 -8.51 12.89 3.49
N LEU A 90 -7.96 14.08 3.77
CA LEU A 90 -7.90 15.17 2.79
C LEU A 90 -7.05 14.81 1.57
N TYR A 91 -6.07 13.93 1.76
CA TYR A 91 -5.11 13.54 0.73
C TYR A 91 -5.50 12.24 0.02
N ARG A 92 -6.56 11.55 0.46
CA ARG A 92 -7.06 10.31 -0.20
C ARG A 92 -7.35 10.54 -1.69
N ASN A 93 -8.07 11.61 -2.02
CA ASN A 93 -8.42 11.91 -3.41
C ASN A 93 -7.19 12.33 -4.22
N LEU A 94 -6.23 13.01 -3.58
CA LEU A 94 -4.97 13.38 -4.22
C LEU A 94 -4.20 12.13 -4.65
N VAL A 95 -4.06 11.15 -3.76
CA VAL A 95 -3.38 9.87 -4.08
C VAL A 95 -4.17 9.06 -5.11
N ALA A 96 -5.51 9.08 -5.06
CA ALA A 96 -6.31 8.45 -6.11
C ALA A 96 -6.02 9.04 -7.49
N MET A 97 -5.92 10.38 -7.60
CA MET A 97 -5.55 11.05 -8.85
C MET A 97 -4.10 10.76 -9.26
N GLU A 98 -3.17 10.73 -8.30
CA GLU A 98 -1.76 10.36 -8.53
C GLU A 98 -1.65 8.95 -9.13
N VAL A 99 -2.37 7.98 -8.55
CA VAL A 99 -2.42 6.60 -9.05
C VAL A 99 -3.05 6.53 -10.44
N GLU A 100 -4.20 7.19 -10.63
CA GLU A 100 -4.88 7.22 -11.93
C GLU A 100 -3.97 7.74 -13.04
N GLU A 101 -3.35 8.91 -12.84
CA GLU A 101 -2.52 9.55 -13.85
C GLU A 101 -1.21 8.80 -14.08
N THR A 102 -0.61 8.24 -13.03
CA THR A 102 0.55 7.36 -13.15
C THR A 102 0.25 6.18 -14.08
N LEU A 103 -0.88 5.51 -13.88
CA LEU A 103 -1.28 4.35 -14.68
C LEU A 103 -1.67 4.71 -16.11
N ARG A 104 -2.37 5.84 -16.32
CA ARG A 104 -2.78 6.30 -17.66
C ARG A 104 -1.60 6.79 -18.51
N SER A 105 -0.66 7.51 -17.91
CA SER A 105 0.43 8.19 -18.63
C SER A 105 1.65 7.30 -18.91
N GLN A 106 1.82 6.22 -18.15
CA GLN A 106 2.94 5.28 -18.30
C GLN A 106 2.52 4.03 -19.08
N PRO A 107 3.45 3.24 -19.64
CA PRO A 107 3.14 2.05 -20.45
C PRO A 107 2.80 0.80 -19.61
N VAL A 108 1.88 0.93 -18.66
CA VAL A 108 1.39 -0.12 -17.76
C VAL A 108 0.24 -0.94 -18.36
N ASP A 109 0.30 -2.27 -18.38
CA ASP A 109 -0.78 -3.13 -18.88
C ASP A 109 -1.68 -3.72 -17.77
N GLY A 110 -1.18 -3.74 -16.53
CA GLY A 110 -1.90 -4.16 -15.34
C GLY A 110 -1.22 -3.64 -14.08
N VAL A 111 -1.90 -3.70 -12.94
CA VAL A 111 -1.41 -3.11 -11.70
C VAL A 111 -1.59 -4.03 -10.49
N ILE A 112 -0.57 -4.07 -9.65
CA ILE A 112 -0.65 -4.57 -8.28
C ILE A 112 -0.52 -3.38 -7.35
N ILE A 113 -1.54 -3.13 -6.53
CA ILE A 113 -1.57 -2.05 -5.55
C ILE A 113 -1.06 -2.60 -4.23
N LEU A 114 0.00 -1.99 -3.69
CA LEU A 114 0.53 -2.28 -2.36
C LEU A 114 0.06 -1.16 -1.42
N ALA A 115 -0.95 -1.46 -0.59
CA ALA A 115 -1.55 -0.48 0.31
C ALA A 115 -2.07 -1.13 1.60
N ALA A 116 -1.96 -0.44 2.74
CA ALA A 116 -2.38 -1.00 4.03
C ALA A 116 -3.09 0.01 4.94
N CYS A 117 -2.47 1.14 5.24
CA CYS A 117 -3.02 2.17 6.12
C CYS A 117 -4.39 2.68 5.64
N ASP A 118 -5.20 3.17 6.58
CA ASP A 118 -6.61 3.55 6.45
C ASP A 118 -7.05 4.04 5.05
N LYS A 119 -6.40 5.09 4.55
CA LYS A 119 -6.80 5.77 3.31
C LYS A 119 -6.06 5.26 2.08
N SER A 120 -4.97 4.52 2.25
CA SER A 120 -4.14 4.01 1.16
C SER A 120 -4.91 2.98 0.32
N VAL A 121 -5.64 2.06 0.96
CA VAL A 121 -6.45 1.04 0.25
C VAL A 121 -7.51 1.69 -0.66
N PRO A 122 -8.43 2.52 -0.16
CA PRO A 122 -9.42 3.15 -1.03
C PRO A 122 -8.79 4.10 -2.05
N ALA A 123 -7.72 4.84 -1.71
CA ALA A 123 -7.06 5.73 -2.68
C ALA A 123 -6.49 4.95 -3.88
N GLY A 124 -5.74 3.88 -3.62
CA GLY A 124 -5.17 3.04 -4.67
C GLY A 124 -6.26 2.38 -5.53
N VAL A 125 -7.29 1.82 -4.90
CA VAL A 125 -8.41 1.17 -5.62
C VAL A 125 -9.17 2.18 -6.47
N MET A 126 -9.48 3.38 -5.94
CA MET A 126 -10.15 4.43 -6.69
C MET A 126 -9.35 4.81 -7.95
N GLY A 127 -8.05 5.08 -7.80
CA GLY A 127 -7.20 5.48 -8.94
C GLY A 127 -7.06 4.39 -9.99
N ALA A 128 -6.85 3.14 -9.58
CA ALA A 128 -6.73 2.02 -10.50
C ALA A 128 -8.05 1.73 -11.24
N TRP A 129 -9.19 1.74 -10.55
CA TRP A 129 -10.49 1.52 -11.17
C TRP A 129 -10.85 2.59 -12.20
N SER A 130 -10.48 3.85 -11.99
CA SER A 130 -10.68 4.90 -13.00
C SER A 130 -10.00 4.55 -14.33
N THR A 131 -8.91 3.79 -14.32
CA THR A 131 -8.17 3.38 -15.53
C THR A 131 -8.73 2.15 -16.22
N ASN A 132 -9.57 1.37 -15.52
CA ASN A 132 -10.10 0.08 -15.99
C ASN A 132 -9.00 -0.92 -16.43
N LEU A 133 -7.82 -0.87 -15.80
CA LEU A 133 -6.76 -1.86 -15.98
C LEU A 133 -6.97 -3.08 -15.07
N PRO A 134 -6.51 -4.28 -15.48
CA PRO A 134 -6.44 -5.44 -14.59
C PRO A 134 -5.71 -5.09 -13.30
N THR A 135 -6.38 -5.28 -12.16
CA THR A 135 -5.93 -4.77 -10.86
C THR A 135 -5.97 -5.87 -9.81
N LEU A 136 -4.90 -5.98 -9.02
CA LEU A 136 -4.82 -6.81 -7.81
C LEU A 136 -4.39 -5.93 -6.62
N LEU A 137 -5.04 -6.09 -5.47
CA LEU A 137 -4.64 -5.44 -4.22
C LEU A 137 -3.86 -6.42 -3.35
N VAL A 138 -2.76 -5.94 -2.77
CA VAL A 138 -1.97 -6.60 -1.73
C VAL A 138 -1.92 -5.67 -0.51
N VAL A 139 -2.26 -6.22 0.65
CA VAL A 139 -2.23 -5.50 1.94
C VAL A 139 -1.11 -6.05 2.82
N ALA A 140 -0.52 -5.18 3.64
CA ALA A 140 0.60 -5.53 4.52
C ALA A 140 0.17 -6.38 5.73
N GLY A 141 -1.07 -6.24 6.19
CA GLY A 141 -1.55 -6.90 7.39
C GLY A 141 -1.43 -6.06 8.68
N PRO A 142 -2.10 -6.50 9.76
CA PRO A 142 -2.07 -5.84 11.06
C PRO A 142 -0.76 -6.11 11.80
N ARG A 143 -0.29 -5.12 12.56
CA ARG A 143 0.84 -5.30 13.47
C ARG A 143 0.54 -6.34 14.56
N PRO A 144 1.57 -6.91 15.20
CA PRO A 144 1.38 -7.85 16.30
C PRO A 144 0.54 -7.29 17.46
N THR A 145 -0.06 -8.20 18.25
CA THR A 145 -0.78 -7.82 19.47
C THR A 145 0.19 -7.23 20.49
N SER A 146 -0.17 -6.06 21.04
CA SER A 146 0.60 -5.37 22.06
C SER A 146 0.19 -5.83 23.47
N MET A 147 1.09 -5.70 24.45
CA MET A 147 0.86 -6.15 25.83
C MET A 147 1.20 -5.04 26.83
N PHE A 148 0.27 -4.72 27.73
CA PHE A 148 0.48 -3.79 28.83
C PHE A 148 0.06 -4.43 30.15
N ARG A 149 1.00 -4.54 31.10
CA ARG A 149 0.79 -5.16 32.43
C ARG A 149 0.08 -6.52 32.38
N GLY A 150 0.53 -7.39 31.47
CA GLY A 150 -0.01 -8.73 31.30
C GLY A 150 -1.34 -8.82 30.55
N ARG A 151 -1.88 -7.69 30.05
CA ARG A 151 -3.11 -7.64 29.27
C ARG A 151 -2.81 -7.33 27.81
N ARG A 152 -3.53 -7.98 26.91
CA ARG A 152 -3.54 -7.62 25.48
C ARG A 152 -4.20 -6.26 25.32
N ILE A 153 -3.59 -5.40 24.51
CA ILE A 153 -4.14 -4.09 24.17
C ILE A 153 -4.25 -3.92 22.64
N GLY A 154 -5.30 -3.21 22.23
CA GLY A 154 -5.58 -2.85 20.86
C GLY A 154 -5.18 -1.40 20.55
N THR A 155 -4.50 -1.22 19.44
CA THR A 155 -4.13 0.09 18.89
C THR A 155 -5.40 0.89 18.58
N GLY A 156 -5.44 2.16 19.00
CA GLY A 156 -6.63 3.00 18.95
C GLY A 156 -7.56 2.77 20.14
N THR A 157 -8.18 1.59 20.26
CA THR A 157 -9.19 1.33 21.31
C THR A 157 -8.68 1.55 22.73
N ASP A 158 -7.55 0.94 23.10
CA ASP A 158 -7.01 1.08 24.45
C ASP A 158 -6.23 2.39 24.62
N LEU A 159 -5.81 3.04 23.54
CA LEU A 159 -5.27 4.41 23.60
C LEU A 159 -6.35 5.36 24.12
N TRP A 160 -7.57 5.32 23.56
CA TRP A 160 -8.66 6.20 24.00
C TRP A 160 -9.08 5.93 25.46
N ARG A 161 -9.20 4.64 25.83
CA ARG A 161 -9.54 4.26 27.23
C ARG A 161 -8.48 4.73 28.22
N THR A 162 -7.21 4.52 27.89
CA THR A 162 -6.10 4.91 28.76
C THR A 162 -5.96 6.43 28.82
N TRP A 163 -6.25 7.13 27.73
CA TRP A 163 -6.31 8.60 27.70
C TRP A 163 -7.38 9.16 28.63
N ASP A 164 -8.58 8.57 28.65
CA ASP A 164 -9.65 8.98 29.58
C ASP A 164 -9.24 8.77 31.03
N ALA A 165 -8.60 7.64 31.36
CA ALA A 165 -8.04 7.37 32.69
C ALA A 165 -6.95 8.39 33.08
N ARG A 166 -6.05 8.74 32.14
CA ARG A 166 -5.03 9.77 32.37
C ARG A 166 -5.65 11.14 32.66
N ARG A 167 -6.71 11.51 31.92
CA ARG A 167 -7.44 12.76 32.15
C ARG A 167 -8.22 12.78 33.48
N ALA A 168 -8.68 11.61 33.94
CA ALA A 168 -9.32 11.46 35.24
C ALA A 168 -8.32 11.53 36.42
N GLY A 169 -7.02 11.45 36.15
CA GLY A 169 -5.97 11.40 37.17
C GLY A 169 -5.64 10.00 37.69
N ASP A 170 -6.22 8.97 37.08
CA ASP A 170 -6.06 7.55 37.47
C ASP A 170 -4.77 6.92 36.93
N MET A 171 -3.97 7.68 36.18
CA MET A 171 -2.71 7.24 35.59
C MET A 171 -1.66 8.33 35.75
N ASP A 172 -0.50 8.01 36.30
CA ASP A 172 0.62 8.94 36.43
C ASP A 172 1.49 9.00 35.16
N ASP A 173 2.45 9.93 35.12
CA ASP A 173 3.35 10.10 33.97
C ASP A 173 4.19 8.85 33.68
N ALA A 174 4.64 8.16 34.72
CA ALA A 174 5.42 6.93 34.58
C ALA A 174 4.59 5.81 33.93
N SER A 175 3.35 5.60 34.39
CA SER A 175 2.45 4.62 33.78
C SER A 175 2.07 5.02 32.36
N TRP A 176 1.91 6.31 32.06
CA TRP A 176 1.63 6.79 30.70
C TRP A 176 2.78 6.48 29.74
N GLN A 177 4.03 6.72 30.14
CA GLN A 177 5.22 6.37 29.35
C GLN A 177 5.38 4.85 29.20
N GLU A 178 5.08 4.07 30.24
CA GLU A 178 5.05 2.60 30.15
C GLU A 178 4.03 2.14 29.09
N PHE A 179 2.85 2.75 29.06
CA PHE A 179 1.81 2.47 28.08
C PHE A 179 2.23 2.86 26.65
N GLU A 180 2.84 4.03 26.47
CA GLU A 180 3.40 4.44 25.17
C GLU A 180 4.43 3.43 24.65
N HIS A 181 5.36 3.00 25.50
CA HIS A 181 6.33 1.98 25.14
C HIS A 181 5.65 0.66 24.73
N SER A 182 4.58 0.27 25.45
CA SER A 182 3.83 -0.95 25.15
C SER A 182 3.12 -0.93 23.79
N LEU A 183 2.78 0.26 23.26
CA LEU A 183 2.17 0.42 21.94
C LEU A 183 3.18 0.44 20.78
N THR A 184 4.48 0.53 21.09
CA THR A 184 5.56 0.56 20.09
C THR A 184 5.86 -0.86 19.60
N THR A 185 4.87 -1.52 19.00
CA THR A 185 4.93 -2.92 18.60
C THR A 185 4.91 -3.08 17.08
N GLY A 186 6.09 -3.31 16.51
CA GLY A 186 6.27 -3.76 15.14
C GLY A 186 5.75 -2.80 14.04
N ARG A 187 5.88 -3.27 12.79
CA ARG A 187 5.35 -2.61 11.59
C ARG A 187 3.99 -3.23 11.24
N GLY A 188 3.16 -2.53 10.46
CA GLY A 188 1.83 -2.99 10.04
C GLY A 188 0.68 -2.14 10.57
N THR A 189 -0.53 -2.41 10.10
CA THR A 189 -1.71 -1.58 10.42
C THR A 189 -2.16 -1.75 11.87
N CYS A 190 -3.15 -0.96 12.31
CA CYS A 190 -3.77 -1.17 13.63
C CYS A 190 -4.24 -2.62 13.81
N ASN A 191 -4.00 -3.18 14.99
CA ASN A 191 -4.33 -4.57 15.36
C ASN A 191 -5.77 -4.74 15.92
N THR A 192 -6.63 -3.77 15.63
CA THR A 192 -8.05 -3.75 16.00
C THR A 192 -8.89 -3.75 14.73
N MET A 193 -10.21 -3.96 14.86
CA MET A 193 -11.14 -3.81 13.73
C MET A 193 -11.42 -2.32 13.43
N GLY A 194 -10.36 -1.57 13.16
CA GLY A 194 -10.39 -0.18 12.71
C GLY A 194 -10.54 -0.08 11.19
N THR A 195 -10.31 1.11 10.64
CA THR A 195 -10.49 1.37 9.20
C THR A 195 -9.60 0.48 8.35
N ALA A 196 -8.29 0.36 8.66
CA ALA A 196 -7.37 -0.44 7.86
C ALA A 196 -7.82 -1.90 7.70
N SER A 197 -8.11 -2.60 8.81
CA SER A 197 -8.63 -3.99 8.75
C SER A 197 -9.99 -4.07 8.07
N THR A 198 -10.88 -3.10 8.31
CA THR A 198 -12.18 -3.04 7.64
C THR A 198 -12.03 -2.90 6.13
N MET A 199 -11.16 -2.00 5.66
CA MET A 199 -10.93 -1.77 4.24
C MET A 199 -10.23 -2.95 3.57
N ALA A 200 -9.34 -3.64 4.26
CA ALA A 200 -8.74 -4.89 3.79
C ALA A 200 -9.82 -5.97 3.56
N ILE A 201 -10.72 -6.17 4.54
CA ILE A 201 -11.85 -7.12 4.43
C ILE A 201 -12.80 -6.71 3.30
N CYS A 202 -13.12 -5.42 3.18
CA CYS A 202 -13.96 -4.92 2.09
C CYS A 202 -13.32 -5.22 0.72
N ALA A 203 -12.01 -5.00 0.57
CA ALA A 203 -11.33 -5.27 -0.69
C ALA A 203 -11.29 -6.78 -1.03
N GLU A 204 -11.03 -7.64 -0.05
CA GLU A 204 -11.10 -9.10 -0.24
C GLU A 204 -12.53 -9.55 -0.60
N THR A 205 -13.54 -9.02 0.09
CA THR A 205 -14.96 -9.31 -0.17
C THR A 205 -15.39 -8.88 -1.57
N LEU A 206 -14.85 -7.77 -2.08
CA LEU A 206 -15.08 -7.29 -3.44
C LEU A 206 -14.30 -8.08 -4.50
N GLY A 207 -13.48 -9.05 -4.09
CA GLY A 207 -12.67 -9.86 -5.00
C GLY A 207 -11.45 -9.13 -5.57
N LEU A 208 -11.03 -8.02 -4.95
CA LEU A 208 -9.86 -7.25 -5.38
C LEU A 208 -8.55 -7.79 -4.82
N ALA A 209 -8.63 -8.57 -3.74
CA ALA A 209 -7.48 -9.12 -3.04
C ALA A 209 -7.61 -10.65 -3.01
N TRP A 210 -6.48 -11.35 -2.87
CA TRP A 210 -6.50 -12.81 -2.78
C TRP A 210 -7.18 -13.27 -1.48
N PRO A 211 -8.00 -14.35 -1.49
CA PRO A 211 -8.63 -14.84 -0.28
C PRO A 211 -7.65 -15.14 0.87
N GLY A 212 -7.96 -14.64 2.06
CA GLY A 212 -7.16 -14.77 3.28
C GLY A 212 -6.14 -13.66 3.51
N VAL A 213 -5.93 -12.75 2.55
CA VAL A 213 -4.90 -11.69 2.68
C VAL A 213 -5.28 -10.63 3.71
N ALA A 214 -6.57 -10.36 3.94
CA ALA A 214 -6.99 -9.31 4.88
C ALA A 214 -6.63 -9.62 6.34
N LEU A 215 -6.31 -10.87 6.66
CA LEU A 215 -6.07 -11.36 8.02
C LEU A 215 -4.64 -11.88 8.22
N ALA A 216 -3.81 -11.92 7.18
CA ALA A 216 -2.41 -12.33 7.28
C ALA A 216 -1.59 -11.28 8.04
N PRO A 217 -0.91 -11.63 9.15
CA PRO A 217 -0.03 -10.72 9.89
C PRO A 217 1.32 -10.49 9.20
#